data_AF-A0A2T4WBG0-F1
#
_entry.id   AF-A0A2T4WBG0-F1
#
_cell.length_a   1.000
_cell.length_b   1.000
_cell.length_c   1.000
_cell.angle_alpha   90.00
_cell.angle_beta   90.00
_cell.angle_gamma   90.00
#
_symmetry.space_group_name_H-M   'P 1'
#
loop_
_entity.id
_entity.type
_entity.pdbx_description
1 polymer ?
#
loop_
_entity_poly.entity_id
_entity_poly.type
_entity_poly.pdbx_seq_one_letter_code
_entity_poly.pdbx_strand_id
1 'polypeptide(L)'
;DAILKGDFSEALLDKSDYKAQIDDIIKISVEKVYQSTEVVDKEIAGYNILVTLLDAYTTAFENHDNGASRHYDRLILKNFENILDANHTTYDYLMECCSTISRLTDGKALQIFQKINGNL
;
A
#
# COMPACT_ATOMS: atom_id res chain seq x y z
N ASP A 1 21.49 11.78 -26.83
CA ASP A 1 21.92 13.01 -26.11
C ASP A 1 20.99 13.41 -24.97
N ALA A 2 19.70 13.69 -25.19
CA ALA A 2 18.79 14.13 -24.11
C ALA A 2 18.68 13.13 -22.94
N ILE A 3 18.63 11.82 -23.24
CA ILE A 3 18.59 10.75 -22.21
C ILE A 3 19.84 10.81 -21.31
N LEU A 4 21.02 10.95 -21.90
CA LEU A 4 22.28 11.00 -21.15
C LEU A 4 22.41 12.27 -20.30
N LYS A 5 21.74 13.36 -20.72
CA LYS A 5 21.69 14.62 -19.97
C LYS A 5 20.63 14.61 -18.86
N GLY A 6 19.74 13.60 -18.83
CA GLY A 6 18.58 13.60 -17.93
C GLY A 6 17.44 14.52 -18.38
N ASP A 7 17.53 15.08 -19.59
CA ASP A 7 16.55 16.05 -20.14
C ASP A 7 15.46 15.37 -20.97
N PHE A 8 15.40 14.03 -20.99
CA PHE A 8 14.39 13.30 -21.74
C PHE A 8 13.11 13.14 -20.91
N SER A 9 12.12 13.98 -21.19
CA SER A 9 10.87 14.09 -20.42
C SER A 9 9.76 13.11 -20.83
N GLU A 10 9.99 12.26 -21.83
CA GLU A 10 9.00 11.32 -22.36
C GLU A 10 9.36 9.88 -21.98
N ALA A 11 8.40 8.96 -21.99
CA ALA A 11 8.70 7.54 -21.80
C ALA A 11 9.34 6.98 -23.09
N LEU A 12 10.22 5.99 -22.95
CA LEU A 12 10.91 5.40 -24.11
C LEU A 12 9.94 4.80 -25.13
N LEU A 13 8.87 4.16 -24.66
CA LEU A 13 7.89 3.51 -25.53
C LEU A 13 7.00 4.52 -26.29
N ASP A 14 6.89 5.75 -25.80
CA ASP A 14 6.15 6.80 -26.52
C ASP A 14 6.87 7.27 -27.78
N LYS A 15 8.19 7.05 -27.86
CA LYS A 15 9.00 7.28 -29.07
C LYS A 15 9.28 6.00 -29.87
N SER A 16 8.68 4.88 -29.50
CA SER A 16 8.84 3.61 -30.21
C SER A 16 8.06 3.60 -31.52
N ASP A 17 8.63 3.00 -32.57
CA ASP A 17 7.93 2.72 -33.84
C ASP A 17 6.69 1.82 -33.63
N TYR A 18 6.63 1.10 -32.51
CA TYR A 18 5.55 0.19 -32.16
C TYR A 18 4.52 0.80 -31.18
N LYS A 19 4.54 2.13 -30.98
CA LYS A 19 3.64 2.79 -30.02
C LYS A 19 2.18 2.39 -30.23
N ALA A 20 1.69 2.40 -31.46
CA ALA A 20 0.30 2.08 -31.77
C ALA A 20 -0.07 0.65 -31.32
N GLN A 21 0.80 -0.32 -31.58
CA GLN A 21 0.59 -1.72 -31.20
C GLN A 21 0.63 -1.91 -29.67
N ILE A 22 1.52 -1.19 -28.98
CA ILE A 22 1.58 -1.21 -27.51
C ILE A 22 0.30 -0.61 -26.92
N ASP A 23 -0.14 0.53 -27.45
CA ASP A 23 -1.37 1.21 -27.03
C ASP A 23 -2.59 0.28 -27.25
N ASP A 24 -2.65 -0.44 -28.38
CA ASP A 24 -3.70 -1.42 -28.67
C ASP A 24 -3.68 -2.60 -27.68
N ILE A 25 -2.50 -3.14 -27.35
CA ILE A 25 -2.36 -4.22 -26.35
C ILE A 25 -2.86 -3.76 -24.99
N ILE A 26 -2.42 -2.58 -24.53
CA ILE A 26 -2.86 -2.01 -23.24
C ILE A 26 -4.37 -1.83 -23.22
N LYS A 27 -4.96 -1.28 -24.30
CA LYS A 27 -6.40 -1.10 -24.42
C LYS A 27 -7.15 -2.42 -24.29
N ILE A 28 -6.72 -3.44 -25.04
CA ILE A 28 -7.35 -4.78 -24.97
C ILE A 28 -7.18 -5.39 -23.58
N SER A 29 -6.00 -5.26 -22.95
CA SER A 29 -5.75 -5.74 -21.59
C SER A 29 -6.66 -5.06 -20.57
N VAL A 30 -6.86 -3.74 -20.66
CA VAL A 30 -7.79 -3.01 -19.79
C VAL A 30 -9.22 -3.52 -20.00
N GLU A 31 -9.70 -3.57 -21.23
CA GLU A 31 -11.08 -3.93 -21.55
C GLU A 31 -11.42 -5.40 -21.25
N LYS A 32 -10.46 -6.32 -21.40
CA LYS A 32 -10.72 -7.77 -21.35
C LYS A 32 -10.15 -8.48 -20.13
N VAL A 33 -9.18 -7.88 -19.43
CA VAL A 33 -8.50 -8.52 -18.30
C VAL A 33 -8.70 -7.70 -17.03
N TYR A 34 -8.24 -6.46 -16.98
CA TYR A 34 -8.24 -5.66 -15.74
C TYR A 34 -9.64 -5.19 -15.32
N GLN A 35 -10.53 -4.92 -16.27
CA GLN A 35 -11.94 -4.58 -15.96
C GLN A 35 -12.85 -5.81 -15.80
N SER A 36 -12.30 -7.03 -15.75
CA SER A 36 -13.10 -8.21 -15.45
C SER A 36 -13.63 -8.16 -14.02
N THR A 37 -14.81 -8.73 -13.80
CA THR A 37 -15.45 -8.75 -12.47
C THR A 37 -14.54 -9.34 -11.39
N GLU A 38 -13.81 -10.42 -11.72
CA GLU A 38 -12.88 -11.05 -10.78
C GLU A 38 -11.76 -10.11 -10.32
N VAL A 39 -11.19 -9.31 -11.24
CA VAL A 39 -10.14 -8.36 -10.89
C VAL A 39 -10.71 -7.22 -10.05
N VAL A 40 -11.86 -6.67 -10.43
CA VAL A 40 -12.52 -5.59 -9.68
C VAL A 40 -12.88 -6.04 -8.26
N ASP A 41 -13.43 -7.24 -8.09
CA ASP A 41 -13.77 -7.78 -6.77
C ASP A 41 -12.51 -7.96 -5.90
N LYS A 42 -11.40 -8.41 -6.49
CA LYS A 42 -10.11 -8.53 -5.80
C LYS A 42 -9.55 -7.17 -5.41
N GLU A 43 -9.66 -6.16 -6.26
CA GLU A 43 -9.22 -4.79 -5.97
C GLU A 43 -10.04 -4.15 -4.84
N ILE A 44 -11.37 -4.35 -4.83
CA ILE A 44 -12.25 -3.88 -3.74
C ILE A 44 -11.81 -4.51 -2.40
N ALA A 45 -11.60 -5.83 -2.39
CA ALA A 45 -11.13 -6.52 -1.19
C ALA A 45 -9.75 -6.03 -0.75
N GLY A 46 -8.81 -5.89 -1.69
CA GLY A 46 -7.47 -5.37 -1.44
C GLY A 46 -7.48 -3.96 -0.86
N TYR A 47 -8.32 -3.07 -1.39
CA TYR A 47 -8.48 -1.71 -0.87
C TYR A 47 -8.95 -1.71 0.59
N ASN A 48 -9.99 -2.47 0.90
CA ASN A 48 -10.51 -2.56 2.26
C ASN A 48 -9.49 -3.15 3.24
N ILE A 49 -8.72 -4.15 2.79
CA ILE A 49 -7.61 -4.72 3.57
C ILE A 49 -6.60 -3.61 3.90
N LEU A 50 -6.07 -2.91 2.89
CA LEU A 50 -5.03 -1.89 3.10
C LEU A 50 -5.50 -0.74 3.99
N VAL A 51 -6.73 -0.24 3.78
CA VAL A 51 -7.31 0.83 4.60
C VAL A 51 -7.45 0.39 6.05
N THR A 52 -7.95 -0.83 6.30
CA THR A 52 -8.11 -1.35 7.66
C THR A 52 -6.77 -1.49 8.38
N LEU A 53 -5.74 -1.99 7.68
CA LEU A 53 -4.40 -2.10 8.25
C LEU A 53 -3.82 -0.72 8.57
N LEU A 54 -3.88 0.21 7.61
CA LEU A 54 -3.40 1.58 7.79
C LEU A 54 -4.08 2.24 8.99
N ASP A 55 -5.40 2.26 9.02
CA ASP A 55 -6.20 2.90 10.07
C ASP A 55 -5.91 2.30 11.46
N ALA A 56 -5.81 0.97 11.55
CA ALA A 56 -5.52 0.30 12.81
C ALA A 56 -4.13 0.67 13.36
N TYR A 57 -3.09 0.64 12.52
CA TYR A 57 -1.73 0.96 12.96
C TYR A 57 -1.55 2.46 13.24
N THR A 58 -2.00 3.34 12.35
CA THR A 58 -1.83 4.79 12.53
C THR A 58 -2.62 5.30 13.73
N THR A 59 -3.86 4.82 13.93
CA THR A 59 -4.66 5.15 15.12
C THR A 59 -4.00 4.67 16.39
N ALA A 60 -3.42 3.47 16.39
CA ALA A 60 -2.73 2.93 17.56
C ALA A 60 -1.48 3.75 17.93
N PHE A 61 -0.69 4.18 16.94
CA PHE A 61 0.45 5.08 17.14
C PHE A 61 0.01 6.47 17.62
N GLU A 62 -0.99 7.07 16.96
CA GLU A 62 -1.52 8.39 17.32
C GLU A 62 -2.07 8.40 18.75
N ASN A 63 -2.83 7.37 19.15
CA ASN A 63 -3.31 7.26 20.53
C ASN A 63 -2.15 7.03 21.52
N HIS A 64 -1.09 6.34 21.12
CA HIS A 64 0.08 6.13 21.96
C HIS A 64 0.84 7.43 22.21
N ASP A 65 1.13 8.19 21.16
CA ASP A 65 1.88 9.45 21.24
C ASP A 65 1.10 10.53 22.00
N ASN A 66 -0.23 10.58 21.85
CA ASN A 66 -1.09 11.48 22.60
C ASN A 66 -1.36 11.05 24.06
N GLY A 67 -0.79 9.94 24.53
CA GLY A 67 -1.00 9.44 25.89
C GLY A 67 -2.41 8.88 26.15
N ALA A 68 -3.19 8.61 25.09
CA ALA A 68 -4.57 8.11 25.12
C ALA A 68 -4.68 6.60 24.77
N SER A 69 -3.57 5.86 24.84
CA SER A 69 -3.47 4.47 24.38
C SER A 69 -4.44 3.53 25.09
N ARG A 70 -5.35 2.93 24.30
CA ARG A 70 -6.26 1.87 24.75
C ARG A 70 -5.50 0.55 24.90
N HIS A 71 -6.11 -0.41 25.59
CA HIS A 71 -5.56 -1.76 25.65
C HIS A 71 -5.42 -2.39 24.25
N TYR A 72 -6.38 -2.15 23.37
CA TYR A 72 -6.35 -2.64 21.99
C TYR A 72 -5.16 -2.05 21.21
N ASP A 73 -4.92 -0.74 21.30
CA ASP A 73 -3.80 -0.07 20.64
C ASP A 73 -2.47 -0.70 21.05
N ARG A 74 -2.27 -1.01 22.33
CA ARG A 74 -1.07 -1.71 22.81
C ARG A 74 -0.90 -3.11 22.21
N LEU A 75 -1.99 -3.84 21.94
CA LEU A 75 -1.93 -5.14 21.27
C LEU A 75 -1.55 -4.98 19.79
N ILE A 76 -2.12 -3.99 19.11
CA ILE A 76 -1.79 -3.66 17.72
C ILE A 76 -0.32 -3.28 17.59
N LEU A 77 0.17 -2.38 18.45
CA LEU A 77 1.58 -1.96 18.45
C LEU A 77 2.54 -3.11 18.79
N LYS A 78 2.15 -4.03 19.67
CA LYS A 78 2.97 -5.23 19.96
C LYS A 78 3.08 -6.18 18.76
N ASN A 79 2.09 -6.16 17.87
CA ASN A 79 2.13 -6.91 16.63
C ASN A 79 2.96 -6.21 15.54
N PHE A 80 3.25 -4.91 15.72
CA PHE A 80 4.06 -4.14 14.80
C PHE A 80 5.54 -4.46 15.00
N GLU A 81 6.22 -4.87 13.92
CA GLU A 81 7.57 -5.45 14.00
C GLU A 81 8.66 -4.39 14.26
N ASN A 82 8.40 -3.10 13.97
CA ASN A 82 9.38 -2.03 14.07
C ASN A 82 9.18 -1.15 15.31
N ILE A 83 10.24 -1.04 16.10
CA ILE A 83 10.30 -0.13 17.25
C ILE A 83 10.80 1.21 16.73
N LEU A 84 10.00 2.27 16.90
CA LEU A 84 10.42 3.63 16.61
C LEU A 84 11.27 4.19 17.76
N ASP A 85 12.17 5.11 17.43
CA ASP A 85 12.94 5.84 18.43
C ASP A 85 12.02 6.62 19.38
N ALA A 86 12.45 6.83 20.63
CA ALA A 86 11.65 7.51 21.64
C ALA A 86 11.28 8.97 21.30
N ASN A 87 12.01 9.60 20.36
CA ASN A 87 11.80 10.98 19.91
C ASN A 87 11.29 11.06 18.45
N HIS A 88 10.59 10.03 17.97
CA HIS A 88 10.02 10.03 16.63
C HIS A 88 8.95 11.13 16.47
N THR A 89 8.77 11.61 15.25
CA THR A 89 7.73 12.58 14.90
C THR A 89 6.50 11.89 14.34
N THR A 90 5.39 12.63 14.20
CA THR A 90 4.19 12.17 13.48
C THR A 90 4.50 11.65 12.08
N TYR A 91 5.38 12.36 11.36
CA TYR A 91 5.80 11.94 10.03
C TYR A 91 6.50 10.57 10.06
N ASP A 92 7.37 10.35 11.05
CA ASP A 92 8.18 9.13 11.13
C ASP A 92 7.31 7.90 11.36
N TYR A 93 6.34 7.96 12.29
CA TYR A 93 5.47 6.81 12.53
C TYR A 93 4.51 6.57 11.34
N LEU A 94 4.01 7.63 10.69
CA LEU A 94 3.15 7.48 9.51
C LEU A 94 3.92 6.85 8.35
N MET A 95 5.16 7.28 8.14
CA MET A 95 6.05 6.71 7.13
C MET A 95 6.35 5.25 7.42
N GLU A 96 6.62 4.89 8.67
CA GLU A 96 6.91 3.51 9.05
C GLU A 96 5.68 2.60 8.92
N CYS A 97 4.48 3.09 9.25
CA CYS A 97 3.22 2.40 8.97
C CYS A 97 3.07 2.09 7.48
N CYS A 98 3.22 3.10 6.62
CA CYS A 98 3.15 2.95 5.17
C CYS A 98 4.21 1.98 4.65
N SER A 99 5.47 2.13 5.07
CA SER A 99 6.58 1.27 4.65
C SER A 99 6.40 -0.17 5.11
N THR A 100 5.84 -0.39 6.30
CA THR A 100 5.59 -1.74 6.81
C THR A 100 4.49 -2.41 6.01
N ILE A 101 3.38 -1.72 5.77
CA ILE A 101 2.25 -2.25 5.01
C ILE A 101 2.64 -2.52 3.55
N SER A 102 3.43 -1.64 2.93
CA SER A 102 3.89 -1.82 1.53
C SER A 102 4.84 -3.01 1.35
N ARG A 103 5.49 -3.48 2.42
CA ARG A 103 6.36 -4.67 2.40
C ARG A 103 5.59 -5.98 2.58
N LEU A 104 4.30 -5.93 2.93
CA LEU A 104 3.50 -7.14 3.15
C LEU A 104 3.20 -7.82 1.81
N THR A 105 3.20 -9.15 1.81
CA THR A 105 2.60 -9.93 0.74
C THR A 105 1.07 -9.95 0.92
N ASP A 106 0.32 -10.18 -0.16
CA ASP A 106 -1.15 -10.28 -0.12
C ASP A 106 -1.64 -11.26 0.96
N GLY A 107 -0.99 -12.43 1.06
CA GLY A 107 -1.34 -13.43 2.07
C GLY A 107 -1.09 -12.95 3.51
N LYS A 108 0.01 -12.22 3.74
CA LYS A 108 0.31 -11.67 5.07
C LYS A 108 -0.64 -10.52 5.43
N ALA A 109 -0.94 -9.64 4.48
CA ALA A 109 -1.90 -8.56 4.67
C ALA A 109 -3.30 -9.10 5.01
N LEU A 110 -3.75 -10.13 4.29
CA LEU A 110 -5.02 -10.80 4.57
C LEU A 110 -5.04 -11.46 5.96
N GLN A 111 -3.96 -12.12 6.36
CA GLN A 111 -3.86 -12.72 7.71
C GLN A 111 -3.94 -11.67 8.83
N ILE A 112 -3.29 -10.52 8.65
CA ILE A 112 -3.33 -9.43 9.64
C ILE A 112 -4.73 -8.80 9.66
N PHE A 113 -5.33 -8.56 8.50
CA PHE A 113 -6.70 -8.08 8.36
C PHE A 113 -7.71 -8.98 9.08
N GLN A 114 -7.62 -10.29 8.87
CA GLN A 114 -8.45 -11.30 9.52
C GLN A 114 -8.30 -11.24 11.05
N LYS A 115 -7.08 -11.13 11.56
CA LYS A 115 -6.82 -10.98 13.01
C LYS A 115 -7.41 -9.70 13.58
N ILE A 116 -7.24 -8.57 12.91
CA ILE A 116 -7.79 -7.27 13.33
C ILE A 116 -9.31 -7.33 13.41
N ASN A 117 -9.95 -7.98 12.43
CA ASN A 117 -11.40 -8.13 12.36
C ASN A 117 -11.97 -9.31 13.16
N GLY A 118 -11.13 -10.04 13.91
CA GLY A 118 -11.58 -11.16 14.74
C GLY A 118 -11.99 -12.43 13.99
N ASN A 119 -11.62 -12.56 12.71
CA ASN A 119 -11.88 -13.72 11.86
C ASN A 119 -10.67 -14.67 11.90
N LEU A 120 -10.47 -15.36 13.04
CA LEU A 120 -9.36 -16.30 13.26
C LEU A 120 -9.58 -17.68 12.63
#